data_AF-A0A920PDT7-F1
#
_entry.id   AF-A0A920PDT7-F1
#
_cell.length_a   1.000
_cell.length_b   1.000
_cell.length_c   1.000
_cell.angle_alpha   90.00
_cell.angle_beta   90.00
_cell.angle_gamma   90.00
#
_symmetry.space_group_name_H-M   'P 1'
#
loop_
_entity.id
_entity.type
_entity.pdbx_description
1 polymer ?
#
loop_
_entity_poly.entity_id
_entity_poly.type
_entity_poly.pdbx_seq_one_letter_code
_entity_poly.pdbx_strand_id
1 'polypeptide(L)'
;MKSKFLLTTLISLTITACGTGNDESFNQILDDEWKRGIQENPVYASYMGDKSANQDWPDISEGAVRERQKKTREVLEQIRSIDPQSLSIENQLNYRLFLYNYERSVRGQKFDSHLLTFGQRGGIQLEHETAEGLSFNTSQDYKDWLVRLEKLPTLIDQHINLGRLGMKEK
;
A
#
# COMPACT_ATOMS: atom_id res chain seq x y z
N MET A 1 -30.01 45.23 -57.00
CA MET A 1 -28.71 44.57 -56.77
C MET A 1 -28.68 44.03 -55.35
N LYS A 2 -28.49 42.71 -55.19
CA LYS A 2 -28.69 41.99 -53.91
C LYS A 2 -27.45 42.16 -53.01
N SER A 3 -27.62 42.74 -51.83
CA SER A 3 -26.60 42.81 -50.78
C SER A 3 -26.51 41.45 -50.07
N LYS A 4 -25.33 40.82 -50.08
CA LYS A 4 -25.05 39.59 -49.33
C LYS A 4 -24.33 39.97 -48.03
N PHE A 5 -25.03 39.85 -46.91
CA PHE A 5 -24.44 39.92 -45.57
C PHE A 5 -23.64 38.63 -45.31
N LEU A 6 -22.34 38.76 -45.05
CA LEU A 6 -21.52 37.69 -44.48
C LEU A 6 -21.91 37.55 -43.00
N LEU A 7 -22.42 36.39 -42.61
CA LEU A 7 -22.60 36.00 -41.21
C LEU A 7 -21.51 34.98 -40.87
N THR A 8 -20.39 35.46 -40.34
CA THR A 8 -19.32 34.62 -39.79
C THR A 8 -19.70 34.23 -38.37
N THR A 9 -20.24 33.03 -38.20
CA THR A 9 -20.53 32.45 -36.88
C THR A 9 -19.24 31.96 -36.25
N LEU A 10 -18.76 32.67 -35.23
CA LEU A 10 -17.61 32.30 -34.42
C LEU A 10 -18.02 31.15 -33.49
N ILE A 11 -17.57 29.93 -33.78
CA ILE A 11 -17.74 28.78 -32.88
C ILE A 11 -16.71 28.95 -31.75
N SER A 12 -17.18 29.41 -30.59
CA SER A 12 -16.38 29.41 -29.37
C SER A 12 -16.19 27.98 -28.90
N LEU A 13 -15.00 27.42 -29.13
CA LEU A 13 -14.57 26.16 -28.56
C LEU A 13 -14.31 26.39 -27.06
N THR A 14 -15.31 26.12 -26.22
CA THR A 14 -15.10 26.03 -24.77
C THR A 14 -14.29 24.77 -24.50
N ILE A 15 -12.99 24.95 -24.29
CA ILE A 15 -12.14 23.91 -23.70
C ILE A 15 -12.59 23.79 -22.24
N THR A 16 -13.46 22.83 -21.96
CA THR A 16 -13.71 22.38 -20.60
C THR A 16 -12.38 21.89 -20.05
N ALA A 17 -11.80 22.63 -19.10
CA ALA A 17 -10.65 22.16 -18.34
C ALA A 17 -11.09 20.90 -17.57
N CYS A 18 -10.75 19.73 -18.14
CA CYS A 18 -11.06 18.44 -17.55
C CYS A 18 -10.10 18.20 -16.37
N GLY A 19 -10.60 18.24 -15.14
CA GLY A 19 -10.20 17.36 -14.02
C GLY A 19 -8.74 17.24 -13.54
N THR A 20 -7.74 17.89 -14.15
CA THR A 20 -6.32 17.53 -13.92
C THR A 20 -5.86 17.64 -12.47
N GLY A 21 -6.35 18.63 -11.71
CA GLY A 21 -5.95 18.83 -10.31
C GLY A 21 -6.49 17.76 -9.35
N ASN A 22 -7.70 17.24 -9.61
CA ASN A 22 -8.28 16.19 -8.76
C ASN A 22 -7.67 14.82 -9.07
N ASP A 23 -7.35 14.56 -10.34
CA ASP A 23 -6.59 13.37 -10.74
C ASP A 23 -5.19 13.38 -10.14
N GLU A 24 -4.48 14.51 -10.18
CA GLU A 24 -3.14 14.64 -9.59
C GLU A 24 -3.17 14.40 -8.07
N SER A 25 -4.12 15.02 -7.36
CA SER A 25 -4.27 14.81 -5.91
C SER A 25 -4.61 13.36 -5.58
N PHE A 26 -5.46 12.69 -6.38
CA PHE A 26 -5.79 11.29 -6.16
C PHE A 26 -4.60 10.37 -6.44
N ASN A 27 -3.87 10.60 -7.53
CA ASN A 27 -2.67 9.84 -7.88
C ASN A 27 -1.58 10.01 -6.83
N GLN A 28 -1.42 11.20 -6.25
CA GLN A 28 -0.49 11.44 -5.15
C GLN A 28 -0.80 10.55 -3.94
N ILE A 29 -2.09 10.36 -3.60
CA ILE A 29 -2.48 9.42 -2.54
C ILE A 29 -2.07 7.99 -2.91
N LEU A 30 -2.30 7.55 -4.15
CA LEU A 30 -1.90 6.21 -4.59
C LEU A 30 -0.37 6.02 -4.48
N ASP A 31 0.41 7.00 -4.91
CA ASP A 31 1.87 6.97 -4.85
C ASP A 31 2.40 6.95 -3.42
N ASP A 32 1.81 7.74 -2.53
CA ASP A 32 2.21 7.77 -1.12
C ASP A 32 1.87 6.47 -0.41
N GLU A 33 0.74 5.86 -0.75
CA GLU A 33 0.34 4.58 -0.19
C GLU A 33 1.18 3.41 -0.73
N TRP A 34 1.57 3.47 -2.00
CA TRP A 34 2.57 2.56 -2.57
C TRP A 34 3.90 2.66 -1.84
N LYS A 35 4.44 3.89 -1.70
CA LYS A 35 5.70 4.13 -0.98
C LYS A 35 5.62 3.65 0.46
N ARG A 36 4.51 3.92 1.16
CA ARG A 36 4.31 3.45 2.52
C ARG A 36 4.31 1.92 2.59
N GLY A 37 3.64 1.25 1.66
CA GLY A 37 3.63 -0.22 1.58
C GLY A 37 5.03 -0.82 1.40
N ILE A 38 5.87 -0.19 0.56
CA ILE A 38 7.28 -0.58 0.37
C ILE A 38 8.10 -0.34 1.64
N GLN A 39 7.97 0.85 2.26
CA GLN A 39 8.71 1.22 3.47
C GLN A 39 8.34 0.38 4.69
N GLU A 40 7.06 0.07 4.86
CA GLU A 40 6.56 -0.72 6.00
C GLU A 40 6.81 -2.23 5.84
N ASN A 41 7.20 -2.69 4.65
CA ASN A 41 7.50 -4.08 4.38
C ASN A 41 8.82 -4.25 3.59
N PRO A 42 9.98 -4.23 4.30
CA PRO A 42 11.30 -4.38 3.69
C PRO A 42 11.50 -5.67 2.90
N VAL A 43 10.82 -6.76 3.29
CA VAL A 43 10.90 -8.05 2.58
C VAL A 43 10.18 -7.95 1.23
N TYR A 44 8.98 -7.36 1.22
CA TYR A 44 8.25 -7.09 -0.01
C TYR A 44 8.98 -6.11 -0.94
N ALA A 45 9.61 -5.06 -0.38
CA ALA A 45 10.49 -4.17 -1.13
C ALA A 45 11.59 -4.97 -1.85
N SER A 46 12.23 -5.90 -1.13
CA SER A 46 13.28 -6.77 -1.67
C SER A 46 12.76 -7.66 -2.81
N TYR A 47 11.55 -8.22 -2.70
CA TYR A 47 10.91 -8.99 -3.79
C TYR A 47 10.62 -8.13 -5.02
N MET A 48 10.32 -6.85 -4.84
CA MET A 48 10.10 -5.89 -5.94
C MET A 48 11.41 -5.34 -6.53
N GLY A 49 12.57 -5.80 -6.04
CA GLY A 49 13.89 -5.38 -6.49
C GLY A 49 14.42 -4.11 -5.81
N ASP A 50 13.66 -3.52 -4.90
CA ASP A 50 14.13 -2.42 -4.05
C ASP A 50 14.96 -2.97 -2.89
N LYS A 51 16.28 -2.76 -2.96
CA LYS A 51 17.24 -3.24 -1.96
C LYS A 51 17.60 -2.18 -0.91
N SER A 52 16.89 -1.05 -0.84
CA SER A 52 17.20 0.04 0.10
C SER A 52 17.09 -0.36 1.58
N ALA A 53 16.23 -1.32 1.92
CA ALA A 53 16.05 -1.89 3.26
C ALA A 53 16.31 -3.42 3.28
N ASN A 54 17.20 -3.91 2.42
CA ASN A 54 17.44 -5.34 2.20
C ASN A 54 17.98 -6.11 3.44
N GLN A 55 18.35 -5.38 4.49
CA GLN A 55 18.87 -5.92 5.75
C GLN A 55 17.81 -6.01 6.85
N ASP A 56 16.59 -5.55 6.62
CA ASP A 56 15.57 -5.40 7.66
C ASP A 56 14.42 -6.38 7.50
N TRP A 57 13.82 -6.73 8.64
CA TRP A 57 12.51 -7.40 8.72
C TRP A 57 11.42 -6.34 8.97
N PRO A 58 10.16 -6.59 8.58
CA PRO A 58 9.06 -5.72 8.97
C PRO A 58 8.89 -5.71 10.50
N ASP A 59 8.62 -4.54 11.08
CA ASP A 59 8.20 -4.45 12.48
C ASP A 59 6.75 -4.89 12.60
N ILE A 60 6.52 -6.10 13.10
CA ILE A 60 5.20 -6.67 13.30
C ILE A 60 4.74 -6.59 14.76
N SER A 61 5.40 -5.78 15.61
CA SER A 61 4.92 -5.56 16.97
C SER A 61 3.46 -5.07 16.99
N GLU A 62 2.73 -5.36 18.06
CA GLU A 62 1.34 -4.92 18.23
C GLU A 62 1.20 -3.41 18.00
N GLY A 63 2.09 -2.62 18.61
CA GLY A 63 2.11 -1.17 18.42
C GLY A 63 2.27 -0.77 16.95
N ALA A 64 3.24 -1.34 16.24
CA ALA A 64 3.45 -1.04 14.83
C ALA A 64 2.24 -1.45 13.95
N VAL A 65 1.62 -2.59 14.22
CA VAL A 65 0.39 -3.01 13.52
C VAL A 65 -0.74 -2.02 13.79
N ARG A 66 -0.96 -1.61 15.05
CA ARG A 66 -2.02 -0.65 15.41
C ARG A 66 -1.81 0.72 14.78
N GLU A 67 -0.57 1.19 14.70
CA GLU A 67 -0.23 2.44 14.00
C GLU A 67 -0.51 2.33 12.49
N ARG A 68 -0.13 1.22 11.84
CA ARG A 68 -0.48 0.98 10.42
C ARG A 68 -2.00 0.94 10.20
N GLN A 69 -2.73 0.28 11.09
CA GLN A 69 -4.18 0.22 11.05
C GLN A 69 -4.81 1.62 11.19
N LYS A 70 -4.27 2.46 12.07
CA LYS A 70 -4.67 3.87 12.24
C LYS A 70 -4.46 4.66 10.96
N LYS A 71 -3.26 4.60 10.37
CA LYS A 71 -2.96 5.28 9.09
C LYS A 71 -3.88 4.81 7.96
N THR A 72 -4.18 3.51 7.90
CA THR A 72 -5.11 2.96 6.90
C THR A 72 -6.52 3.56 7.05
N ARG A 73 -6.99 3.77 8.28
CA ARG A 73 -8.28 4.45 8.54
C ARG A 73 -8.22 5.92 8.11
N GLU A 74 -7.14 6.62 8.42
CA GLU A 74 -6.95 8.02 8.02
C GLU A 74 -6.98 8.19 6.50
N VAL A 75 -6.32 7.29 5.77
CA VAL A 75 -6.33 7.32 4.29
C VAL A 75 -7.70 6.95 3.73
N LEU A 76 -8.42 6.00 4.32
CA LEU A 76 -9.78 5.69 3.89
C LEU A 76 -10.69 6.94 3.96
N GLU A 77 -10.56 7.74 5.01
CA GLU A 77 -11.32 8.99 5.13
C GLU A 77 -10.89 10.02 4.07
N GLN A 78 -9.59 10.12 3.75
CA GLN A 78 -9.12 10.95 2.64
C GLN A 78 -9.74 10.51 1.30
N ILE A 79 -9.72 9.22 0.99
CA ILE A 79 -10.31 8.68 -0.25
C ILE A 79 -11.82 8.95 -0.30
N ARG A 80 -12.54 8.77 0.81
CA ARG A 80 -13.99 9.05 0.87
C ARG A 80 -14.35 10.51 0.63
N SER A 81 -13.43 11.43 0.87
CA SER A 81 -13.64 12.86 0.63
C SER A 81 -13.59 13.27 -0.85
N ILE A 82 -13.05 12.41 -1.72
CA ILE A 82 -12.93 12.67 -3.16
C ILE A 82 -14.27 12.42 -3.85
N ASP A 83 -14.76 13.42 -4.60
CA ASP A 83 -15.89 13.23 -5.51
C ASP A 83 -15.45 12.42 -6.73
N PRO A 84 -15.91 11.18 -6.91
CA PRO A 84 -15.50 10.34 -8.04
C PRO A 84 -15.92 10.92 -9.39
N GLN A 85 -16.98 11.74 -9.47
CA GLN A 85 -17.40 12.35 -10.73
C GLN A 85 -16.44 13.44 -11.20
N SER A 86 -15.56 13.90 -10.32
CA SER A 86 -14.52 14.89 -10.63
C SER A 86 -13.22 14.28 -11.16
N LEU A 87 -13.11 12.94 -11.19
CA LEU A 87 -11.96 12.20 -11.69
C LEU A 87 -12.14 11.80 -13.16
N SER A 88 -11.01 11.57 -13.84
CA SER A 88 -11.01 10.94 -15.17
C SER A 88 -11.66 9.54 -15.14
N ILE A 89 -12.11 9.05 -16.30
CA ILE A 89 -12.75 7.73 -16.43
C ILE A 89 -11.84 6.61 -15.90
N GLU A 90 -10.54 6.71 -16.16
CA GLU A 90 -9.54 5.76 -15.64
C GLU A 90 -9.45 5.84 -14.12
N ASN A 91 -9.31 7.05 -13.56
CA ASN A 91 -9.22 7.21 -12.12
C ASN A 91 -10.52 6.92 -11.38
N GLN A 92 -11.69 7.00 -12.03
CA GLN A 92 -12.93 6.49 -11.47
C GLN A 92 -12.87 4.98 -11.21
N LEU A 93 -12.20 4.21 -12.08
CA LEU A 93 -11.99 2.78 -11.84
C LEU A 93 -10.98 2.56 -10.71
N ASN A 94 -9.83 3.24 -10.76
CA ASN A 94 -8.80 3.14 -9.73
C ASN A 94 -9.36 3.50 -8.35
N TYR A 95 -10.15 4.57 -8.27
CA TYR A 95 -10.86 5.01 -7.08
C TYR A 95 -11.74 3.90 -6.50
N ARG A 96 -12.60 3.27 -7.32
CA ARG A 96 -13.49 2.19 -6.86
C ARG A 96 -12.70 1.01 -6.30
N LEU A 97 -11.62 0.62 -6.97
CA LEU A 97 -10.78 -0.49 -6.54
C LEU A 97 -10.04 -0.16 -5.23
N PHE A 98 -9.48 1.04 -5.15
CA PHE A 98 -8.74 1.50 -3.99
C PHE A 98 -9.65 1.63 -2.75
N LEU A 99 -10.81 2.28 -2.92
CA LEU A 99 -11.84 2.39 -1.89
C LEU A 99 -12.27 0.99 -1.40
N TYR A 100 -12.59 0.07 -2.31
CA TYR A 100 -12.97 -1.29 -1.95
C TYR A 100 -11.90 -1.99 -1.10
N ASN A 101 -10.63 -1.89 -1.49
CA ASN A 101 -9.51 -2.50 -0.78
C ASN A 101 -9.33 -1.90 0.62
N TYR A 102 -9.38 -0.57 0.76
CA TYR A 102 -9.20 0.11 2.04
C TYR A 102 -10.37 -0.13 2.99
N GLU A 103 -11.60 -0.09 2.48
CA GLU A 103 -12.75 -0.43 3.30
C GLU A 103 -12.70 -1.87 3.78
N ARG A 104 -12.29 -2.82 2.92
CA ARG A 104 -12.09 -4.21 3.32
C ARG A 104 -11.00 -4.33 4.39
N SER A 105 -9.87 -3.64 4.21
CA SER A 105 -8.77 -3.62 5.18
C SER A 105 -9.26 -3.10 6.55
N VAL A 106 -9.90 -1.93 6.58
CA VAL A 106 -10.45 -1.33 7.80
C VAL A 106 -11.50 -2.22 8.47
N ARG A 107 -12.46 -2.76 7.71
CA ARG A 107 -13.46 -3.71 8.25
C ARG A 107 -12.82 -4.96 8.85
N GLY A 108 -11.68 -5.39 8.30
CA GLY A 108 -10.93 -6.54 8.77
C GLY A 108 -10.26 -6.33 10.14
N GLN A 109 -9.92 -5.08 10.49
CA GLN A 109 -9.17 -4.75 11.70
C GLN A 109 -9.88 -5.21 12.98
N LYS A 110 -11.22 -5.25 13.00
CA LYS A 110 -12.01 -5.71 14.16
C LYS A 110 -11.81 -7.18 14.53
N PHE A 111 -11.24 -7.98 13.63
CA PHE A 111 -11.02 -9.41 13.85
C PHE A 111 -9.63 -9.72 14.39
N ASP A 112 -8.74 -8.72 14.50
CA ASP A 112 -7.39 -8.86 15.04
C ASP A 112 -6.62 -10.07 14.49
N SER A 113 -6.73 -10.28 13.17
CA SER A 113 -6.13 -11.44 12.49
C SER A 113 -4.61 -11.49 12.61
N HIS A 114 -3.95 -10.37 12.90
CA HIS A 114 -2.51 -10.31 13.15
C HIS A 114 -2.09 -11.07 14.43
N LEU A 115 -3.02 -11.32 15.35
CA LEU A 115 -2.78 -12.17 16.52
C LEU A 115 -2.76 -13.67 16.18
N LEU A 116 -3.21 -14.06 14.98
CA LEU A 116 -3.15 -15.43 14.47
C LEU A 116 -1.82 -15.66 13.74
N THR A 117 -0.76 -15.83 14.52
CA THR A 117 0.63 -15.82 14.00
C THR A 117 1.10 -17.12 13.36
N PHE A 118 0.34 -18.21 13.48
CA PHE A 118 0.71 -19.53 12.99
C PHE A 118 -0.36 -20.08 12.05
N GLY A 119 0.07 -20.61 10.91
CA GLY A 119 -0.80 -21.24 9.93
C GLY A 119 -0.07 -22.29 9.11
N GLN A 120 -0.82 -23.15 8.42
CA GLN A 120 -0.24 -24.19 7.55
C GLN A 120 0.31 -23.62 6.23
N ARG A 121 0.01 -22.35 5.92
CA ARG A 121 0.44 -21.66 4.69
C ARG A 121 0.90 -20.24 5.04
N GLY A 122 1.99 -20.16 5.79
CA GLY A 122 2.63 -18.91 6.22
C GLY A 122 2.87 -18.84 7.73
N GLY A 123 3.61 -17.82 8.15
CA GLY A 123 4.02 -17.60 9.54
C GLY A 123 5.52 -17.86 9.74
N ILE A 124 6.01 -17.42 10.89
CA ILE A 124 7.45 -17.40 11.21
C ILE A 124 8.15 -18.77 11.10
N GLN A 125 7.42 -19.86 11.28
CA GLN A 125 7.93 -21.22 11.12
C GLN A 125 8.32 -21.56 9.68
N LEU A 126 7.86 -20.78 8.70
CA LEU A 126 8.18 -20.91 7.29
C LEU A 126 9.13 -19.79 6.81
N GLU A 127 9.73 -18.99 7.70
CA GLU A 127 10.55 -17.82 7.30
C GLU A 127 11.79 -18.17 6.48
N HIS A 128 12.21 -19.43 6.48
CA HIS A 128 13.26 -19.93 5.59
C HIS A 128 12.88 -19.80 4.10
N GLU A 129 11.59 -19.87 3.76
CA GLU A 129 11.07 -19.72 2.40
C GLU A 129 11.37 -18.32 1.82
N THR A 130 11.61 -17.32 2.68
CA THR A 130 11.94 -15.97 2.23
C THR A 130 13.18 -15.96 1.33
N ALA A 131 14.19 -16.75 1.65
CA ALA A 131 15.41 -16.86 0.85
C ALA A 131 15.16 -17.45 -0.56
N GLU A 132 14.11 -18.24 -0.74
CA GLU A 132 13.81 -18.89 -2.02
C GLU A 132 13.25 -17.91 -3.05
N GLY A 133 12.60 -16.83 -2.61
CA GLY A 133 12.08 -15.80 -3.50
C GLY A 133 13.00 -14.58 -3.66
N LEU A 134 14.02 -14.43 -2.83
CA LEU A 134 14.95 -13.30 -2.91
C LEU A 134 15.98 -13.51 -4.03
N SER A 135 16.47 -12.42 -4.60
CA SER A 135 17.49 -12.44 -5.66
C SER A 135 18.90 -12.28 -5.08
N PHE A 136 19.75 -13.30 -5.29
CA PHE A 136 21.14 -13.35 -4.83
C PHE A 136 22.14 -13.25 -6.00
N ASN A 137 22.23 -12.06 -6.60
CA ASN A 137 23.00 -11.81 -7.82
C ASN A 137 24.41 -11.28 -7.55
N THR A 138 24.63 -10.66 -6.39
CA THR A 138 25.89 -10.02 -6.01
C THR A 138 26.38 -10.50 -4.66
N SER A 139 27.67 -10.33 -4.36
CA SER A 139 28.21 -10.62 -3.02
C SER A 139 27.57 -9.78 -1.91
N GLN A 140 27.05 -8.60 -2.24
CA GLN A 140 26.33 -7.75 -1.29
C GLN A 140 24.99 -8.39 -0.88
N ASP A 141 24.30 -9.06 -1.79
CA ASP A 141 23.01 -9.70 -1.49
C ASP A 141 23.14 -10.76 -0.38
N TYR A 142 24.23 -11.54 -0.42
CA TYR A 142 24.54 -12.52 0.62
C TYR A 142 24.90 -11.84 1.95
N LYS A 143 25.63 -10.72 1.93
CA LYS A 143 25.95 -9.96 3.15
C LYS A 143 24.71 -9.36 3.79
N ASP A 144 23.82 -8.78 2.98
CA ASP A 144 22.56 -8.21 3.47
C ASP A 144 21.69 -9.29 4.10
N TRP A 145 21.64 -10.47 3.48
CA TRP A 145 20.92 -11.61 4.02
C TRP A 145 21.50 -12.10 5.36
N LEU A 146 22.83 -12.14 5.51
CA LEU A 146 23.45 -12.47 6.81
C LEU A 146 23.04 -11.47 7.90
N VAL A 147 23.04 -10.17 7.60
CA VAL A 147 22.58 -9.14 8.55
C VAL A 147 21.09 -9.30 8.87
N ARG A 148 20.27 -9.62 7.86
CA ARG A 148 18.84 -9.89 8.07
C ARG A 148 18.65 -11.11 8.98
N LEU A 149 19.41 -12.18 8.80
CA LEU A 149 19.39 -13.36 9.68
C LEU A 149 19.80 -13.04 11.13
N GLU A 150 20.75 -12.14 11.35
CA GLU A 150 21.11 -11.68 12.70
C GLU A 150 19.94 -11.00 13.42
N LYS A 151 18.99 -10.41 12.68
CA LYS A 151 17.77 -9.78 13.21
C LYS A 151 16.56 -10.72 13.31
N LEU A 152 16.67 -11.95 12.79
CA LEU A 152 15.59 -12.94 12.83
C LEU A 152 15.08 -13.26 14.24
N PRO A 153 15.92 -13.36 15.30
CA PRO A 153 15.44 -13.56 16.66
C PRO A 153 14.42 -12.51 17.12
N THR A 154 14.63 -11.23 16.76
CA THR A 154 13.68 -10.16 17.07
C THR A 154 12.33 -10.40 16.38
N LEU A 155 12.34 -10.79 15.10
CA LEU A 155 11.12 -11.09 14.36
C LEU A 155 10.37 -12.29 14.99
N ILE A 156 11.11 -13.32 15.42
CA ILE A 156 10.54 -14.48 16.13
C ILE A 156 9.89 -14.04 17.44
N ASP A 157 10.55 -13.21 18.24
CA ASP A 157 10.02 -12.73 19.51
C ASP A 157 8.75 -11.89 19.32
N GLN A 158 8.69 -11.06 18.28
CA GLN A 158 7.48 -10.31 17.94
C GLN A 158 6.30 -11.25 17.63
N HIS A 159 6.51 -12.31 16.83
CA HIS A 159 5.48 -13.31 16.55
C HIS A 159 5.04 -14.06 17.82
N ILE A 160 5.98 -14.48 18.68
CA ILE A 160 5.64 -15.13 19.95
C ILE A 160 4.80 -14.21 20.84
N ASN A 161 5.14 -12.92 20.90
CA ASN A 161 4.42 -11.94 21.71
C ASN A 161 3.00 -11.70 21.19
N LEU A 162 2.81 -11.58 19.88
CA LEU A 162 1.47 -11.50 19.27
C LEU A 162 0.65 -12.77 19.53
N GLY A 163 1.24 -13.96 19.37
CA GLY A 163 0.56 -15.22 19.68
C GLY A 163 0.14 -15.32 21.15
N ARG A 164 0.99 -14.86 22.08
CA ARG A 164 0.64 -14.75 23.50
C ARG A 164 -0.48 -13.76 23.77
N LEU A 165 -0.50 -12.62 23.07
CA LEU A 165 -1.60 -11.66 23.17
C LEU A 165 -2.91 -12.27 22.65
N GLY A 166 -2.89 -12.93 21.51
CA GLY A 166 -4.07 -13.63 20.95
C GLY A 166 -4.63 -14.73 21.85
N MET A 167 -3.83 -15.36 22.71
CA MET A 167 -4.32 -16.30 23.71
C MET A 167 -5.02 -15.63 24.90
N LYS A 168 -4.73 -14.36 25.19
CA LYS A 168 -5.31 -13.60 26.31
C LYS A 168 -6.62 -12.91 25.96
N GLU A 169 -6.79 -12.50 24.70
CA GLU A 169 -8.00 -11.83 24.19
C GLU A 169 -9.19 -12.79 23.96
N LYS A 170 -9.11 -14.03 24.49
CA LYS A 170 -10.18 -15.05 24.40
C LYS A 170 -11.10 -15.05 25.61
#